data_AF-A0A7T8GM67-F1
#
_entry.id   AF-A0A7T8GM67-F1
#
_cell.length_a   1.000
_cell.length_b   1.000
_cell.length_c   1.000
_cell.angle_alpha   90.00
_cell.angle_beta   90.00
_cell.angle_gamma   90.00
#
_symmetry.space_group_name_H-M   'P 1'
#
loop_
_entity.id
_entity.type
_entity.pdbx_description
1 polymer ?
#
loop_
_entity_poly.entity_id
_entity_poly.type
_entity_poly.pdbx_seq_one_letter_code
_entity_poly.pdbx_strand_id
1 'polypeptide(L)'
;MEAKRHEVAVLIRAGHGTNDIVTLTNVCRRTVSNVRKRIKDGQDLKDKPRCGRPVKLSTEVVQKAFTANPKLAMATLARKKNVNKSNVSRAVKNAGGKSLRL
;
A
#
# COMPACT_ATOMS: atom_id res chain seq x y z
N MET A 1 -13.33 -10.71 -4.34
CA MET A 1 -14.14 -9.45 -4.29
C MET A 1 -14.16 -8.69 -5.60
N GLU A 2 -13.08 -8.71 -6.38
CA GLU A 2 -13.03 -8.01 -7.68
C GLU A 2 -14.07 -8.54 -8.67
N ALA A 3 -14.17 -9.87 -8.84
CA ALA A 3 -15.20 -10.52 -9.67
C ALA A 3 -16.64 -10.03 -9.35
N LYS A 4 -17.02 -10.06 -8.06
CA LYS A 4 -18.33 -9.56 -7.60
C LYS A 4 -18.58 -8.08 -7.93
N ARG A 5 -17.54 -7.22 -7.96
CA ARG A 5 -17.72 -5.80 -8.36
C ARG A 5 -18.04 -5.67 -9.85
N HIS A 6 -17.46 -6.53 -10.69
CA HIS A 6 -17.78 -6.57 -12.12
C HIS A 6 -19.20 -7.07 -12.36
N GLU A 7 -19.64 -8.13 -11.67
CA GLU A 7 -21.03 -8.62 -11.72
C GLU A 7 -22.02 -7.51 -11.32
N VAL A 8 -21.77 -6.84 -10.20
CA VAL A 8 -22.57 -5.68 -9.75
C VAL A 8 -22.57 -4.57 -10.81
N ALA A 9 -21.43 -4.29 -11.44
CA ALA A 9 -21.34 -3.25 -12.46
C ALA A 9 -22.15 -3.58 -13.72
N VAL A 10 -22.15 -4.85 -14.16
CA VAL A 10 -22.98 -5.34 -15.26
C VAL A 10 -24.46 -5.15 -14.93
N LEU A 11 -24.89 -5.54 -13.74
CA LEU A 11 -26.29 -5.39 -13.32
C LEU A 11 -26.72 -3.92 -13.20
N ILE A 12 -25.83 -3.04 -12.74
CA ILE A 12 -26.09 -1.58 -12.72
C ILE A 12 -26.28 -1.05 -14.14
N ARG A 13 -25.42 -1.46 -15.09
CA ARG A 13 -25.51 -1.05 -16.51
C ARG A 13 -26.77 -1.60 -17.18
N ALA A 14 -27.21 -2.79 -16.79
CA ALA A 14 -28.48 -3.39 -17.22
C ALA A 14 -29.73 -2.76 -16.57
N GLY A 15 -29.55 -1.79 -15.66
CA GLY A 15 -30.66 -1.03 -15.08
C GLY A 15 -31.30 -1.63 -13.83
N HIS A 16 -30.71 -2.68 -13.24
CA HIS A 16 -31.30 -3.32 -12.05
C HIS A 16 -31.33 -2.38 -10.82
N GLY A 17 -32.37 -2.58 -10.01
CA GLY A 17 -32.56 -1.92 -8.73
C GLY A 17 -31.48 -2.33 -7.72
N THR A 18 -31.21 -1.46 -6.73
CA THR A 18 -30.18 -1.76 -5.72
C THR A 18 -30.54 -2.98 -4.86
N ASN A 19 -31.82 -3.17 -4.54
CA ASN A 19 -32.27 -4.31 -3.74
C ASN A 19 -32.10 -5.62 -4.51
N ASP A 20 -32.46 -5.64 -5.80
CA ASP A 20 -32.31 -6.82 -6.67
C ASP A 20 -30.84 -7.21 -6.83
N ILE A 21 -29.95 -6.22 -6.97
CA ILE A 21 -28.51 -6.48 -7.04
C ILE A 21 -28.00 -7.11 -5.74
N VAL A 22 -28.46 -6.61 -4.58
CA VAL A 22 -28.05 -7.13 -3.27
C VAL A 22 -28.47 -8.60 -3.12
N THR A 23 -29.70 -8.95 -3.52
CA THR A 23 -30.21 -10.33 -3.46
C THR A 23 -29.49 -11.25 -4.45
N LEU A 24 -29.28 -10.81 -5.69
CA LEU A 24 -28.65 -11.61 -6.74
C LEU A 24 -27.16 -11.87 -6.49
N THR A 25 -26.43 -10.88 -5.98
CA THR A 25 -24.95 -10.96 -5.84
C THR A 25 -24.49 -11.31 -4.42
N ASN A 26 -25.41 -11.28 -3.45
CA ASN A 26 -25.12 -11.39 -2.02
C ASN A 26 -23.99 -10.44 -1.60
N VAL A 27 -24.15 -9.16 -1.95
CA VAL A 27 -23.21 -8.07 -1.66
C VAL A 27 -23.94 -6.99 -0.87
N CYS A 28 -23.29 -6.41 0.14
CA CYS A 28 -23.94 -5.38 0.94
C CYS A 28 -24.29 -4.13 0.11
N ARG A 29 -25.42 -3.49 0.45
CA ARG A 29 -25.92 -2.27 -0.22
C ARG A 29 -24.86 -1.16 -0.33
N ARG A 30 -23.97 -1.04 0.67
CA ARG A 30 -22.87 -0.08 0.65
C ARG A 30 -21.89 -0.31 -0.50
N THR A 31 -21.57 -1.57 -0.80
CA THR A 31 -20.67 -1.91 -1.90
C THR A 31 -21.34 -1.62 -3.25
N VAL A 32 -22.63 -1.94 -3.42
CA VAL A 32 -23.39 -1.58 -4.63
C VAL A 32 -23.40 -0.07 -4.86
N SER A 33 -23.64 0.72 -3.79
CA SER A 33 -23.59 2.19 -3.86
C SER A 33 -22.20 2.71 -4.27
N ASN A 34 -21.13 2.16 -3.69
CA ASN A 34 -19.76 2.54 -4.03
C ASN A 34 -19.42 2.21 -5.50
N VAL A 35 -19.83 1.05 -6.00
CA VAL A 35 -19.62 0.65 -7.41
C VAL A 35 -20.39 1.60 -8.34
N ARG A 36 -21.66 1.92 -8.03
CA ARG A 36 -22.45 2.88 -8.80
C ARG A 36 -21.78 4.26 -8.89
N LYS A 37 -21.24 4.76 -7.78
CA LYS A 37 -20.48 6.02 -7.76
C LYS A 37 -19.24 5.95 -8.65
N ARG A 38 -18.44 4.89 -8.53
CA ARG A 38 -17.24 4.71 -9.38
C ARG A 38 -17.58 4.69 -10.87
N ILE A 39 -18.65 4.01 -11.27
CA ILE A 39 -19.12 3.99 -12.67
C ILE A 39 -19.51 5.40 -13.12
N LYS A 40 -20.26 6.14 -12.29
CA LYS A 40 -20.66 7.52 -12.58
C LYS A 40 -19.46 8.45 -12.72
N ASP A 41 -18.45 8.27 -11.87
CA ASP A 41 -17.23 9.07 -11.83
C ASP A 41 -16.17 8.63 -12.87
N GLY A 42 -16.47 7.63 -13.71
CA GLY A 42 -15.53 7.09 -14.71
C GLY A 42 -14.30 6.39 -14.11
N GLN A 43 -14.37 5.97 -12.84
CA GLN A 43 -13.26 5.35 -12.12
C GLN A 43 -13.20 3.84 -12.33
N ASP A 44 -12.00 3.27 -12.19
CA ASP A 44 -11.79 1.82 -12.21
C ASP A 44 -12.46 1.13 -10.99
N LEU A 45 -12.94 -0.10 -11.21
CA LEU A 45 -13.54 -0.96 -10.21
C LEU A 45 -12.51 -1.72 -9.37
N LYS A 46 -11.25 -1.71 -9.80
CA LYS A 46 -10.12 -2.29 -9.06
C LYS A 46 -10.00 -1.70 -7.67
N ASP A 47 -9.46 -2.52 -6.77
CA ASP A 47 -9.10 -2.02 -5.44
C ASP A 47 -7.86 -1.15 -5.53
N LYS A 48 -7.90 0.01 -4.88
CA LYS A 48 -6.72 0.87 -4.80
C LYS A 48 -5.74 0.24 -3.82
N PRO A 49 -4.43 0.22 -4.13
CA PRO A 49 -3.43 -0.22 -3.17
C PRO A 49 -3.55 0.63 -1.91
N ARG A 50 -3.56 -0.02 -0.75
CA ARG A 50 -3.56 0.68 0.53
C ARG A 50 -2.18 1.30 0.74
N CYS A 51 -2.13 2.59 1.06
CA CYS A 51 -0.88 3.19 1.50
C CYS A 51 -0.42 2.51 2.78
N GLY A 52 0.81 1.97 2.77
CA GLY A 52 1.45 1.43 3.96
C GLY A 52 1.80 2.54 4.96
N ARG A 53 2.30 2.12 6.13
CA ARG A 53 2.79 3.07 7.13
C ARG A 53 3.99 3.86 6.56
N PRO A 54 4.03 5.20 6.69
CA PRO A 54 5.18 6.00 6.28
C PRO A 54 6.46 5.52 6.97
N VAL A 55 7.54 5.41 6.20
CA VAL A 55 8.85 5.00 6.71
C VAL A 55 9.63 6.25 7.13
N LYS A 56 10.19 6.24 8.35
CA LYS A 56 10.96 7.38 8.90
C LYS A 56 12.34 7.57 8.24
N LEU A 57 12.85 6.54 7.55
CA LEU A 57 14.18 6.53 6.96
C LEU A 57 14.11 5.83 5.60
N SER A 58 14.39 6.57 4.52
CA SER A 58 14.41 6.02 3.17
C SER A 58 15.67 5.17 2.93
N THR A 59 15.54 4.20 2.03
CA THR A 59 16.64 3.35 1.57
C THR A 59 17.74 4.19 0.88
N GLU A 60 17.36 5.22 0.13
CA GLU A 60 18.29 6.12 -0.54
C GLU A 60 19.21 6.88 0.44
N VAL A 61 18.65 7.38 1.55
CA VAL A 61 19.43 8.08 2.58
C VAL A 61 20.43 7.13 3.22
N VAL A 62 20.03 5.88 3.42
CA VAL A 62 20.89 4.83 3.96
C VAL A 62 22.00 4.48 2.97
N GLN A 63 21.67 4.23 1.70
CA GLN A 63 22.65 3.94 0.66
C GLN A 63 23.69 5.06 0.57
N LYS A 64 23.26 6.32 0.46
CA LYS A 64 24.18 7.48 0.42
C LYS A 64 25.11 7.56 1.64
N ALA A 65 24.60 7.24 2.84
CA ALA A 65 25.41 7.29 4.05
C ALA A 65 26.49 6.20 4.08
N PHE A 66 26.16 4.97 3.67
CA PHE A 66 27.09 3.85 3.69
C PHE A 66 28.00 3.79 2.46
N THR A 67 27.62 4.38 1.32
CA THR A 67 28.54 4.56 0.19
C THR A 67 29.59 5.62 0.49
N ALA A 68 29.20 6.73 1.13
CA ALA A 68 30.13 7.77 1.55
C ALA A 68 31.09 7.30 2.65
N ASN A 69 30.62 6.46 3.57
CA ASN A 69 31.47 5.86 4.60
C ASN A 69 31.03 4.43 4.93
N PRO A 70 31.65 3.41 4.31
CA PRO A 70 31.31 2.00 4.55
C PRO A 70 31.55 1.53 5.98
N LYS A 71 32.44 2.19 6.73
CA LYS A 71 32.76 1.86 8.14
C LYS A 71 31.84 2.58 9.15
N LEU A 72 30.88 3.38 8.67
CA LEU A 72 29.95 4.09 9.55
C LEU A 72 29.14 3.09 10.40
N ALA A 73 29.16 3.24 11.72
CA ALA A 73 28.31 2.41 12.57
C ALA A 73 26.82 2.79 12.39
N MET A 74 25.95 1.79 12.25
CA MET A 74 24.49 2.01 12.17
C MET A 74 23.94 2.80 13.36
N ALA A 75 24.53 2.63 14.55
CA ALA A 75 24.12 3.37 15.75
C ALA A 75 24.39 4.87 15.63
N THR A 76 25.49 5.26 14.96
CA THR A 76 25.82 6.66 14.70
C THR A 76 24.85 7.28 13.70
N LEU A 77 24.49 6.56 12.64
CA LEU A 77 23.47 7.00 11.70
C LEU A 77 22.09 7.14 12.37
N ALA A 78 21.75 6.20 13.26
CA ALA A 78 20.51 6.20 14.03
C ALA A 78 20.38 7.47 14.89
N ARG A 79 21.44 7.82 15.64
CA ARG A 79 21.50 9.07 16.41
C ARG A 79 21.38 10.31 15.52
N LYS A 80 22.14 10.37 14.43
CA LYS A 80 22.14 11.52 13.50
C LYS A 80 20.77 11.75 12.85
N LYS A 81 20.02 10.68 12.59
CA LYS A 81 18.68 10.73 11.97
C LYS A 81 17.54 10.68 12.99
N ASN A 82 17.84 10.70 14.29
CA ASN A 82 16.88 10.57 15.38
C ASN A 82 15.88 9.40 15.18
N VAL A 83 16.42 8.22 14.86
CA VAL A 83 15.64 6.99 14.67
C VAL A 83 16.24 5.85 15.48
N ASN A 84 15.46 4.81 15.75
CA ASN A 84 15.97 3.60 16.38
C ASN A 84 16.96 2.87 15.43
N LYS A 85 18.02 2.28 15.99
CA LYS A 85 18.96 1.40 15.29
C LYS A 85 18.26 0.29 14.50
N SER A 86 17.13 -0.23 15.02
CA SER A 86 16.32 -1.22 14.31
C SER A 86 15.75 -0.71 12.97
N ASN A 87 15.38 0.58 12.90
CA ASN A 87 14.92 1.20 11.64
C ASN A 87 16.07 1.31 10.63
N VAL A 88 17.26 1.67 11.09
CA VAL A 88 18.47 1.73 10.24
C VAL A 88 18.79 0.33 9.71
N SER A 89 18.80 -0.68 10.57
CA SER A 89 19.07 -2.06 10.16
C SER A 89 18.06 -2.58 9.13
N ARG A 90 16.77 -2.31 9.33
CA ARG A 90 15.72 -2.69 8.38
C ARG A 90 15.89 -1.95 7.04
N ALA A 91 16.19 -0.66 7.07
CA ALA A 91 16.42 0.13 5.86
C ALA A 91 17.68 -0.33 5.09
N VAL A 92 18.76 -0.74 5.79
CA VAL A 92 19.95 -1.33 5.17
C VAL A 92 19.61 -2.65 4.47
N LYS A 93 18.84 -3.53 5.13
CA LYS A 93 18.39 -4.79 4.52
C LYS A 93 17.53 -4.56 3.27
N ASN A 94 16.58 -3.61 3.36
CA ASN A 94 15.74 -3.24 2.21
C ASN A 94 16.54 -2.63 1.06
N ALA A 95 17.68 -2.00 1.36
CA ALA A 95 18.61 -1.50 0.36
C ALA A 95 19.55 -2.58 -0.23
N GLY A 96 19.40 -3.85 0.16
CA GLY A 96 20.26 -4.97 -0.26
C GLY A 96 21.55 -5.12 0.53
N GLY A 97 21.77 -4.30 1.56
CA GLY A 97 22.97 -4.34 2.40
C GLY A 97 22.90 -5.38 3.52
N LYS A 98 24.06 -5.84 3.97
CA LYS A 98 24.22 -6.71 5.15
C LYS A 98 25.20 -6.13 6.14
N SER A 99 24.99 -6.42 7.43
CA SER A 99 25.97 -6.08 8.46
C SER A 99 27.18 -7.00 8.29
N LEU A 100 28.38 -6.41 8.26
CA LEU A 100 29.60 -7.16 8.49
C LEU A 100 29.70 -7.36 10.00
N ARG A 101 29.48 -8.59 10.48
CA ARG A 101 29.97 -8.98 11.81
C ARG A 101 31.46 -9.21 11.62
N LEU A 102 32.27 -8.27 12.11
CA LEU A 102 33.67 -8.54 12.42
C LEU A 102 33.72 -9.23 13.78
#